data_AF-A0A023D724-F1
#
_entry.id   AF-A0A023D724-F1
#
_cell.length_a   1.000
_cell.length_b   1.000
_cell.length_c   1.000
_cell.angle_alpha   90.00
_cell.angle_beta   90.00
_cell.angle_gamma   90.00
#
_symmetry.space_group_name_H-M   'P 1'
#
loop_
_entity.id
_entity.type
_entity.pdbx_description
1 polymer ?
#
loop_
_entity_poly.entity_id
_entity_poly.type
_entity_poly.pdbx_seq_one_letter_code
_entity_poly.pdbx_strand_id
1 'polypeptide(L)' 'MTKLKLGPLPDDKPVKVTVELPAPLHRDLIAYAEVLARESGQPVADPAKLIVPMLQHFIATDRGFAKARRASS' A
#
# COMPACT_ATOMS: atom_id res chain seq x y z
N MET A 1 -36.44 21.57 -7.23
CA MET A 1 -35.22 21.02 -7.88
C MET A 1 -34.50 20.14 -6.88
N THR A 2 -34.44 18.84 -7.13
CA THR A 2 -33.88 17.85 -6.21
C THR A 2 -32.35 17.90 -6.26
N LYS A 3 -31.73 18.35 -5.16
CA LYS A 3 -30.28 18.36 -4.98
C LYS A 3 -29.80 16.89 -4.91
N LEU A 4 -28.92 16.48 -5.82
CA LEU A 4 -28.30 15.16 -5.76
C LEU A 4 -27.60 15.00 -4.40
N LYS A 5 -27.82 13.86 -3.73
CA LYS A 5 -27.20 13.54 -2.44
C LYS A 5 -25.72 13.17 -2.56
N LEU A 6 -25.23 13.01 -3.79
CA LEU A 6 -23.84 12.71 -4.08
C LEU A 6 -23.10 14.04 -4.26
N GLY A 7 -22.18 14.33 -3.33
CA GLY A 7 -21.20 15.40 -3.50
C GLY A 7 -20.19 15.07 -4.62
N PRO A 8 -19.23 15.98 -4.87
CA PRO A 8 -18.13 15.69 -5.78
C PRO A 8 -17.46 14.36 -5.41
N LEU A 9 -17.25 13.50 -6.40
CA LEU A 9 -16.50 12.26 -6.19
C LEU A 9 -15.08 12.61 -5.70
N PRO A 10 -14.52 11.84 -4.75
CA PRO A 10 -13.13 12.01 -4.36
C PRO A 10 -12.24 11.92 -5.60
N ASP A 11 -11.31 12.88 -5.74
CA ASP A 11 -10.32 12.89 -6.82
C ASP A 11 -9.23 11.86 -6.48
N ASP A 12 -9.56 10.58 -6.62
CA ASP A 12 -8.68 9.43 -6.36
C ASP A 12 -7.65 9.26 -7.50
N LYS A 13 -7.02 10.35 -7.94
CA LYS A 13 -5.98 10.30 -8.97
C LYS A 13 -4.75 9.57 -8.43
N PRO A 14 -4.34 8.45 -9.05
CA PRO A 14 -3.14 7.75 -8.63
C PRO A 14 -1.91 8.63 -8.86
N VAL A 15 -1.06 8.74 -7.85
CA VAL A 15 0.25 9.40 -7.97
C VAL A 15 1.29 8.35 -8.33
N LYS A 16 1.98 8.53 -9.46
CA LYS A 16 3.07 7.63 -9.87
C LYS A 16 4.35 8.00 -9.13
N VAL A 17 4.91 7.04 -8.41
CA VAL A 17 6.21 7.17 -7.73
C VAL A 17 7.16 6.11 -8.31
N THR A 18 8.38 6.52 -8.68
CA THR A 18 9.46 5.61 -9.05
C THR A 18 10.36 5.42 -7.84
N VAL A 19 10.67 4.17 -7.48
CA VAL A 19 11.52 3.84 -6.34
C VAL A 19 12.66 2.92 -6.79
N GLU A 20 13.86 3.16 -6.26
CA GLU A 20 14.99 2.25 -6.40
C GLU A 20 15.11 1.44 -5.11
N LEU A 21 15.25 0.12 -5.25
CA LEU A 21 15.36 -0.80 -4.12
C LEU A 21 16.79 -1.34 -4.03
N PRO A 22 17.37 -1.44 -2.83
CA PRO A 22 18.58 -2.22 -2.63
C PRO A 22 18.36 -3.67 -3.10
N ALA A 23 19.36 -4.25 -3.76
CA ALA A 23 19.28 -5.64 -4.24
C ALA A 23 18.88 -6.66 -3.15
N PRO A 24 19.35 -6.56 -1.88
CA PRO A 24 18.88 -7.45 -0.82
C PRO A 24 17.36 -7.35 -0.59
N LEU A 25 16.81 -6.14 -0.55
CA LEU A 25 15.37 -5.93 -0.32
C LEU A 25 14.53 -6.51 -1.48
N HIS A 26 14.99 -6.38 -2.72
CA HIS A 26 14.31 -7.00 -3.85
C HIS A 26 14.29 -8.53 -3.73
N ARG A 27 15.38 -9.16 -3.27
CA ARG A 27 15.41 -10.61 -3.02
C ARG A 27 14.46 -11.02 -1.91
N ASP A 28 14.37 -10.24 -0.85
CA ASP A 28 13.43 -10.50 0.26
C ASP A 28 11.98 -10.38 -0.21
N LEU A 29 11.66 -9.41 -1.10
CA LEU A 29 10.33 -9.29 -1.70
C LEU A 29 9.96 -10.50 -2.57
N ILE A 30 10.92 -11.05 -3.34
CA ILE A 30 10.71 -12.29 -4.10
C ILE A 30 10.40 -13.44 -3.15
N ALA A 31 11.22 -13.63 -2.10
CA ALA A 31 11.01 -14.70 -1.14
C ALA A 31 9.65 -14.58 -0.43
N TYR A 32 9.27 -13.36 -0.05
CA TYR A 32 7.96 -13.09 0.55
C TYR A 32 6.81 -13.43 -0.42
N ALA A 33 6.92 -13.04 -1.69
CA ALA A 33 5.95 -13.35 -2.73
C ALA A 33 5.75 -14.86 -2.91
N GLU A 34 6.83 -15.65 -2.85
CA GLU A 34 6.77 -17.11 -2.91
C GLU A 34 6.03 -17.73 -1.72
N VAL A 35 6.32 -17.26 -0.50
CA VAL A 35 5.64 -17.74 0.71
C VAL A 35 4.15 -17.39 0.64
N LEU A 36 3.82 -16.15 0.32
CA LEU A 36 2.43 -15.71 0.19
C LEU A 36 1.67 -16.48 -0.89
N ALA A 37 2.31 -16.81 -2.02
CA ALA A 37 1.68 -17.60 -3.08
C ALA A 37 1.35 -19.02 -2.63
N ARG A 38 2.21 -19.63 -1.80
CA ARG A 38 1.95 -20.95 -1.21
C ARG A 38 0.79 -20.91 -0.23
N GLU A 39 0.69 -19.87 0.58
CA GLU A 39 -0.38 -19.72 1.59
C GLU A 39 -1.74 -19.38 0.96
N SER A 40 -1.75 -18.48 -0.02
CA SER A 40 -2.98 -18.00 -0.67
C SER A 40 -3.45 -18.88 -1.83
N GLY A 41 -2.59 -19.76 -2.35
CA GLY A 41 -2.83 -20.50 -3.59
C GLY A 41 -2.84 -19.62 -4.85
N GLN A 42 -2.47 -18.33 -4.72
CA GLN A 42 -2.45 -17.39 -5.83
C GLN A 42 -1.04 -16.89 -6.11
N PRO A 43 -0.53 -17.02 -7.35
CA PRO A 43 0.81 -16.56 -7.69
C PRO A 43 0.89 -15.03 -7.63
N VAL A 44 1.95 -14.52 -6.99
CA VAL A 44 2.31 -13.11 -7.04
C VAL A 44 3.27 -12.90 -8.21
N ALA A 45 2.73 -12.49 -9.36
CA ALA A 45 3.49 -12.39 -10.62
C ALA A 45 4.57 -11.28 -10.61
N ASP A 46 4.41 -10.27 -9.77
CA ASP A 46 5.35 -9.16 -9.64
C ASP A 46 5.52 -8.80 -8.16
N PRO A 47 6.69 -9.11 -7.54
CA PRO A 47 6.97 -8.78 -6.14
C PRO A 47 6.82 -7.29 -5.81
N ALA A 48 7.00 -6.38 -6.77
CA ALA A 48 6.83 -4.95 -6.55
C ALA A 48 5.38 -4.58 -6.23
N LYS A 49 4.40 -5.39 -6.64
CA LYS A 49 2.99 -5.18 -6.27
C LYS A 49 2.71 -5.36 -4.78
N LEU A 50 3.62 -5.97 -4.03
CA LEU A 50 3.52 -6.07 -2.57
C LEU A 50 3.82 -4.75 -1.87
N ILE A 51 4.59 -3.85 -2.51
CA ILE A 51 5.04 -2.60 -1.88
C ILE A 51 3.86 -1.73 -1.44
N VAL A 52 2.86 -1.54 -2.31
CA VAL A 52 1.69 -0.71 -2.02
C VAL A 52 0.88 -1.25 -0.82
N PRO A 53 0.40 -2.51 -0.80
CA PRO A 53 -0.36 -3.02 0.34
C PRO A 53 0.48 -3.12 1.62
N MET A 54 1.78 -3.42 1.53
CA MET A 54 2.67 -3.42 2.71
C MET A 54 2.81 -2.03 3.31
N LEU A 55 3.01 -0.99 2.48
CA LEU A 55 3.09 0.41 2.96
C LEU A 55 1.75 0.88 3.54
N GLN A 56 0.63 0.53 2.91
CA GLN A 56 -0.70 0.83 3.45
C GLN A 56 -0.89 0.19 4.83
N HIS A 57 -0.53 -1.08 4.97
CA HIS A 57 -0.63 -1.79 6.25
C HIS A 57 0.28 -1.19 7.31
N PHE A 58 1.53 -0.88 6.96
CA PHE A 58 2.48 -0.25 7.87
C PHE A 58 1.96 1.10 8.40
N ILE A 59 1.52 1.99 7.50
CA ILE A 59 0.99 3.32 7.88
C ILE A 59 -0.28 3.19 8.74
N ALA A 60 -1.16 2.24 8.42
CA ALA A 60 -2.40 2.03 9.14
C ALA A 60 -2.18 1.50 10.58
N THR A 61 -1.13 0.71 10.78
CA THR A 61 -0.86 0.02 12.05
C THR A 61 0.17 0.71 12.94
N ASP A 62 0.97 1.64 12.39
CA ASP A 62 1.93 2.43 13.15
C ASP A 62 1.24 3.41 14.12
N ARG A 63 1.22 3.03 15.40
CA ARG A 63 0.64 3.83 16.49
C ARG A 63 1.43 5.12 16.77
N GLY A 64 2.74 5.09 16.58
CA GLY A 64 3.61 6.25 16.77
C GLY A 64 3.28 7.32 15.73
N PHE A 65 3.20 6.90 14.48
CA PHE A 65 2.74 7.75 13.37
C PHE A 65 1.31 8.26 13.61
N ALA A 66 0.38 7.39 14.02
CA ALA A 66 -1.01 7.78 14.28
C ALA A 66 -1.12 8.84 15.38
N LYS A 67 -0.32 8.75 16.45
CA LYS A 67 -0.26 9.76 17.53
C LYS A 67 0.31 11.08 17.02
N ALA A 68 1.43 11.04 16.29
CA ALA A 68 2.05 12.25 15.74
C ALA A 68 1.12 12.98 14.78
N ARG A 69 0.46 12.25 13.86
CA ARG A 69 -0.49 12.82 12.89
C ARG A 69 -1.65 13.55 13.56
N ARG A 70 -2.20 13.01 14.65
CA ARG A 70 -3.28 13.66 15.42
C ARG A 70 -2.81 14.92 16.14
N ALA A 71 -1.57 14.96 16.60
CA ALA A 71 -1.02 16.14 17.28
C ALA A 71 -0.70 17.29 16.31
N SER A 72 -0.53 16.98 15.02
CA SER A 72 -0.29 17.96 13.95
C SER A 72 -1.54 18.37 13.16
N SER A 73 -2.70 17.78 13.49
CA SER A 73 -4.00 18.11 12.89
C SER A 73 -4.71 19.18 13.71
#